data_AF-A0A967RGC2-F1
#
_entry.id   AF-A0A967RGC2-F1
#
_cell.length_a   1.000
_cell.length_b   1.000
_cell.length_c   1.000
_cell.angle_alpha   90.00
_cell.angle_beta   90.00
_cell.angle_gamma   90.00
#
_symmetry.space_group_name_H-M   'P 1'
#
loop_
_entity.id
_entity.type
_entity.pdbx_description
1 polymer ?
#
loop_
_entity_poly.entity_id
_entity_poly.type
_entity_poly.pdbx_seq_one_letter_code
_entity_poly.pdbx_strand_id
1 'polypeptide(L)'
;MSNKAIFLDRDGTLIEDPGYLNHPEQVKLLEGVAEALIELRNMGYMLIVVTNQSAVARGIVSEKILGEIHNRLRQLLTERGAYLDQIYYCPYHPDGVIPKYRKESEWRKPNPGMLLAASEDMDIDLSQSWKIGDSSRDIEAGLRAGCKTILVTRMSRYKTTLGKPDEPKPDYKSVNMKEAVNIIKQYHRSSNDVKVRIQPVTEPKVQTVTETEPQSKRNTEL
;
A
#
# COMPACT_ATOMS: atom_id res chain seq x y z
N MET A 1 4.04 7.48 16.13
CA MET A 1 3.42 6.25 15.60
C MET A 1 4.04 6.03 14.25
N SER A 2 4.45 4.80 13.94
CA SER A 2 4.97 4.45 12.62
C SER A 2 3.86 4.52 11.57
N ASN A 3 4.21 4.89 10.34
CA ASN A 3 3.29 4.99 9.21
C ASN A 3 2.80 3.60 8.78
N LYS A 4 1.68 3.54 8.07
CA LYS A 4 1.22 2.33 7.37
C LYS A 4 1.09 2.63 5.89
N ALA A 5 1.34 1.64 5.04
CA ALA A 5 1.36 1.83 3.60
C ALA A 5 0.55 0.80 2.83
N ILE A 6 0.12 1.20 1.65
CA ILE A 6 -0.28 0.31 0.57
C ILE A 6 0.85 0.32 -0.45
N PHE A 7 1.57 -0.80 -0.54
CA PHE A 7 2.52 -1.10 -1.59
C PHE A 7 1.76 -1.60 -2.82
N LEU A 8 1.94 -0.93 -3.95
CA LEU A 8 1.18 -1.15 -5.18
C LEU A 8 2.14 -1.64 -6.26
N ASP A 9 1.78 -2.69 -7.01
CA ASP A 9 2.41 -2.86 -8.32
C ASP A 9 1.91 -1.78 -9.30
N ARG A 10 2.63 -1.57 -10.40
CA ARG A 10 2.29 -0.58 -11.41
C ARG A 10 1.48 -1.21 -12.54
N ASP A 11 2.15 -2.02 -13.35
CA ASP A 11 1.59 -2.65 -14.54
C ASP A 11 0.56 -3.71 -14.11
N GLY A 12 -0.60 -3.74 -14.75
CA GLY A 12 -1.69 -4.68 -14.40
C GLY A 12 -2.47 -4.34 -13.13
N THR A 13 -1.97 -3.42 -12.30
CA THR A 13 -2.58 -3.04 -11.00
C THR A 13 -3.06 -1.59 -10.98
N LEU A 14 -2.21 -0.62 -11.34
CA LEU A 14 -2.58 0.80 -11.46
C LEU A 14 -2.86 1.20 -12.91
N ILE A 15 -2.13 0.60 -13.84
CA ILE A 15 -2.22 0.89 -15.28
C ILE A 15 -2.39 -0.40 -16.08
N GLU A 16 -2.84 -0.27 -17.34
CA GLU A 16 -2.81 -1.38 -18.28
C GLU A 16 -1.38 -1.93 -18.45
N ASP A 17 -1.23 -3.24 -18.57
CA ASP A 17 0.03 -3.90 -18.91
C ASP A 17 0.05 -4.28 -20.40
N PRO A 18 0.73 -3.52 -21.27
CA PRO A 18 0.93 -3.89 -22.67
C PRO A 18 2.11 -4.87 -22.88
N GLY A 19 2.74 -5.36 -21.81
CA GLY A 19 3.91 -6.23 -21.81
C GLY A 19 5.23 -5.46 -21.70
N TYR A 20 5.47 -4.53 -22.63
CA TYR A 20 6.59 -3.58 -22.52
C TYR A 20 6.13 -2.15 -22.76
N LEU A 21 5.73 -1.50 -21.67
CA LEU A 21 5.46 -0.08 -21.66
C LEU A 21 6.79 0.67 -21.87
N ASN A 22 6.93 1.34 -23.01
CA ASN A 22 8.19 1.98 -23.39
C ASN A 22 8.07 3.47 -23.75
N HIS A 23 6.86 4.02 -23.71
CA HIS A 23 6.62 5.44 -23.92
C HIS A 23 5.57 5.98 -22.95
N PRO A 24 5.70 7.23 -22.47
CA PRO A 24 4.74 7.84 -21.53
C PRO A 24 3.30 7.85 -22.05
N GLU A 25 3.09 8.03 -23.36
CA GLU A 25 1.76 8.13 -23.99
C GLU A 25 0.95 6.83 -23.89
N GLN A 26 1.63 5.70 -23.64
CA GLN A 26 0.98 4.40 -23.46
C GLN A 26 0.42 4.22 -22.04
N VAL A 27 0.76 5.10 -21.10
CA VAL A 27 0.27 5.02 -19.71
C VAL A 27 -1.23 5.26 -19.68
N LYS A 28 -1.98 4.23 -19.28
CA LYS A 28 -3.44 4.27 -19.14
C LYS A 28 -3.84 3.74 -17.78
N LEU A 29 -4.41 4.59 -16.94
CA LEU A 29 -4.96 4.18 -15.64
C LEU A 29 -6.07 3.14 -15.84
N LEU A 30 -6.05 2.11 -15.01
CA LEU A 30 -7.19 1.21 -14.91
C LEU A 30 -8.39 1.93 -14.29
N GLU A 31 -9.59 1.46 -14.63
CA GLU A 31 -10.84 2.04 -14.14
C GLU A 31 -10.92 2.00 -12.60
N GLY A 32 -11.32 3.12 -11.99
CA GLY A 32 -11.50 3.24 -10.55
C GLY A 32 -10.22 3.36 -9.72
N VAL A 33 -9.03 3.39 -10.35
CA VAL A 33 -7.75 3.44 -9.62
C VAL A 33 -7.60 4.73 -8.84
N ALA A 34 -7.87 5.89 -9.45
CA ALA A 34 -7.68 7.17 -8.78
C ALA A 34 -8.59 7.29 -7.54
N GLU A 35 -9.85 6.90 -7.68
CA GLU A 35 -10.84 6.87 -6.62
C GLU A 35 -10.42 5.92 -5.49
N ALA A 36 -9.94 4.71 -5.84
CA ALA A 36 -9.42 3.76 -4.87
C ALA A 36 -8.22 4.30 -4.09
N LEU A 37 -7.28 4.99 -4.76
CA LEU A 37 -6.14 5.60 -4.10
C LEU A 37 -6.54 6.73 -3.15
N ILE A 38 -7.49 7.58 -3.55
CA ILE A 38 -8.03 8.63 -2.66
C ILE A 38 -8.64 8.02 -1.40
N GLU A 39 -9.42 6.95 -1.54
CA GLU A 39 -10.02 6.26 -0.39
C GLU A 39 -8.97 5.66 0.54
N LEU A 40 -7.93 5.01 0.00
CA LEU A 40 -6.85 4.44 0.81
C LEU A 40 -6.06 5.52 1.55
N ARG A 41 -5.79 6.66 0.90
CA ARG A 41 -5.16 7.82 1.55
C ARG A 41 -6.04 8.38 2.67
N ASN A 42 -7.35 8.49 2.46
CA ASN A 42 -8.31 8.93 3.49
C ASN A 42 -8.38 7.97 4.69
N MET A 43 -7.98 6.71 4.52
CA MET A 43 -7.82 5.74 5.61
C MET A 43 -6.47 5.86 6.35
N GLY A 44 -5.64 6.84 5.99
CA GLY A 44 -4.35 7.12 6.61
C GLY A 44 -3.22 6.21 6.12
N TYR A 45 -3.32 5.65 4.92
CA TYR A 45 -2.20 4.92 4.32
C TYR A 45 -1.35 5.82 3.42
N MET A 46 -0.04 5.61 3.48
CA MET A 46 0.88 6.03 2.42
C MET A 46 0.69 5.13 1.18
N LEU A 47 0.87 5.69 -0.01
CA LEU A 47 0.67 5.02 -1.28
C LEU A 47 2.01 4.94 -2.03
N ILE A 48 2.57 3.74 -2.09
CA ILE A 48 3.94 3.52 -2.56
C ILE A 48 3.92 2.52 -3.69
N VAL A 49 4.47 2.88 -4.85
CA VAL A 49 4.65 1.94 -5.96
C VAL A 49 5.95 1.16 -5.77
N VAL A 50 5.88 -0.15 -5.96
CA VAL A 50 7.03 -1.07 -5.95
C VAL A 50 6.97 -1.95 -7.20
N THR A 51 7.78 -1.65 -8.22
CA THR A 51 7.60 -2.22 -9.57
C THR A 51 8.87 -2.83 -10.17
N ASN A 52 8.74 -4.00 -10.81
CA ASN A 52 9.84 -4.63 -11.55
C ASN A 52 9.90 -4.05 -12.97
N GLN A 53 10.99 -3.37 -13.33
CA GLN A 53 11.16 -2.69 -14.62
C GLN A 53 12.31 -3.30 -15.44
N SER A 54 12.21 -4.61 -15.72
CA SER A 54 13.25 -5.34 -16.47
C SER A 54 13.40 -4.90 -17.93
N ALA A 55 12.49 -4.10 -18.45
CA ALA A 55 12.65 -3.44 -19.75
C ALA A 55 13.96 -2.64 -19.83
N VAL A 56 14.43 -2.10 -18.69
CA VAL A 56 15.71 -1.40 -18.58
C VAL A 56 16.89 -2.35 -18.78
N ALA A 57 16.95 -3.46 -18.05
CA ALA A 57 17.98 -4.49 -18.26
C ALA A 57 17.95 -5.11 -19.65
N ARG A 58 16.77 -5.17 -20.28
CA ARG A 58 16.58 -5.70 -21.64
C ARG A 58 16.89 -4.67 -22.74
N GLY A 59 17.26 -3.44 -22.39
CA GLY A 59 17.58 -2.38 -23.37
C GLY A 59 16.37 -1.86 -24.15
N ILE A 60 15.15 -2.17 -23.70
CA ILE A 60 13.90 -1.74 -24.34
C ILE A 60 13.54 -0.31 -23.93
N VAL A 61 13.89 0.07 -22.70
CA VAL A 61 13.59 1.38 -22.10
C VAL A 61 14.84 1.92 -21.39
N SER A 62 15.15 3.19 -21.55
CA SER A 62 16.20 3.85 -20.75
C SER A 62 15.65 4.33 -19.42
N GLU A 63 16.49 4.50 -18.38
CA GLU A 63 16.04 5.04 -17.09
C GLU A 63 15.42 6.45 -17.22
N LYS A 64 15.88 7.24 -18.21
CA LYS A 64 15.27 8.54 -18.52
C LYS A 64 13.81 8.38 -18.97
N ILE A 65 13.56 7.52 -19.95
CA ILE A 65 12.20 7.26 -20.45
C ILE A 65 11.33 6.62 -19.36
N LEU A 66 11.90 5.74 -18.53
CA LEU A 66 11.19 5.20 -17.36
C LEU A 66 10.75 6.31 -16.39
N GLY A 67 11.61 7.30 -16.16
CA GLY A 67 11.27 8.49 -15.37
C GLY A 67 10.11 9.28 -15.98
N GLU A 68 10.11 9.47 -17.30
CA GLU A 68 9.02 10.14 -18.02
C GLU A 68 7.69 9.36 -17.92
N ILE A 69 7.74 8.03 -18.01
CA ILE A 69 6.59 7.13 -17.77
C ILE A 69 6.04 7.31 -16.34
N HIS A 70 6.92 7.32 -15.34
CA HIS A 70 6.53 7.53 -13.95
C HIS A 70 5.92 8.92 -13.72
N ASN A 71 6.44 9.95 -14.39
CA ASN A 71 5.89 11.30 -14.32
C ASN A 71 4.50 11.36 -14.97
N ARG A 72 4.31 10.68 -16.10
CA ARG A 72 2.98 10.60 -16.74
C ARG A 72 1.96 9.88 -15.86
N LEU A 73 2.37 8.80 -15.18
CA LEU A 73 1.51 8.14 -14.17
C LEU A 73 1.10 9.12 -13.07
N ARG A 74 2.04 9.85 -12.48
CA ARG A 74 1.74 10.86 -11.44
C ARG A 74 0.80 11.94 -11.95
N GLN A 75 1.02 12.43 -13.17
CA GLN A 75 0.19 13.45 -13.79
C GLN A 75 -1.26 12.97 -13.93
N LEU A 76 -1.48 11.78 -14.50
CA LEU A 76 -2.82 11.21 -14.69
C LEU A 76 -3.56 11.00 -13.37
N LEU A 77 -2.85 10.62 -12.30
CA LEU A 77 -3.43 10.51 -10.97
C LEU A 77 -3.78 11.88 -10.39
N THR A 78 -2.87 12.85 -10.52
CA THR A 78 -3.03 14.22 -10.00
C THR A 78 -4.20 14.93 -10.66
N GLU A 79 -4.39 14.76 -11.98
CA GLU A 79 -5.54 15.27 -12.73
C GLU A 79 -6.89 14.78 -12.17
N ARG A 80 -6.88 13.66 -11.42
CA ARG A 80 -8.04 13.07 -10.76
C ARG A 80 -8.02 13.23 -9.23
N GLY A 81 -7.09 14.03 -8.69
CA GLY A 81 -6.97 14.29 -7.25
C GLY A 81 -6.31 13.17 -6.43
N ALA A 82 -5.69 12.18 -7.08
CA ALA A 82 -4.95 11.10 -6.42
C ALA A 82 -3.43 11.35 -6.47
N TYR A 83 -2.71 10.92 -5.43
CA TYR A 83 -1.27 11.16 -5.29
C TYR A 83 -0.54 9.93 -4.78
N LEU A 84 0.69 9.72 -5.26
CA LEU A 84 1.62 8.70 -4.77
C LEU A 84 2.72 9.36 -3.94
N ASP A 85 3.06 8.76 -2.81
CA ASP A 85 4.12 9.29 -1.93
C ASP A 85 5.50 8.91 -2.45
N GLN A 86 5.66 7.70 -3.01
CA GLN A 86 6.93 7.28 -3.61
C GLN A 86 6.79 6.19 -4.67
N ILE A 87 7.79 6.09 -5.55
CA ILE A 87 7.91 5.04 -6.56
C ILE A 87 9.30 4.41 -6.46
N TYR A 88 9.36 3.17 -5.99
CA TYR A 88 10.54 2.32 -6.03
C TYR A 88 10.43 1.38 -7.24
N TYR A 89 11.55 1.18 -7.94
CA TYR A 89 11.59 0.27 -9.07
C TYR A 89 12.89 -0.54 -9.09
N CYS A 90 12.80 -1.76 -9.62
CA CYS A 90 13.96 -2.60 -9.87
C CYS A 90 14.27 -2.66 -11.38
N PRO A 91 15.38 -2.05 -11.85
CA PRO A 91 15.77 -2.11 -13.25
C PRO A 91 16.49 -3.41 -13.62
N TYR A 92 16.86 -4.25 -12.62
CA TYR A 92 17.72 -5.41 -12.79
C TYR A 92 17.01 -6.67 -13.31
N HIS A 93 17.74 -7.48 -14.06
CA HIS A 93 17.34 -8.82 -14.50
C HIS A 93 18.58 -9.69 -14.76
N PRO A 94 18.64 -10.96 -14.32
CA PRO A 94 19.79 -11.86 -14.55
C PRO A 94 20.09 -12.06 -16.04
N ASP A 95 19.06 -12.21 -16.86
CA ASP A 95 19.18 -12.32 -18.33
C ASP A 95 19.18 -10.97 -19.08
N GLY A 96 19.52 -9.86 -18.41
CA GLY A 96 19.62 -8.55 -19.05
C GLY A 96 20.67 -8.51 -20.16
N VAL A 97 20.43 -7.73 -21.22
CA VAL A 97 21.43 -7.51 -22.29
C VAL A 97 22.37 -6.34 -21.96
N ILE A 98 21.94 -5.41 -21.11
CA ILE A 98 22.73 -4.27 -20.68
C ILE A 98 23.58 -4.66 -19.44
N PRO A 99 24.92 -4.69 -19.53
CA PRO A 99 25.78 -5.20 -18.45
C PRO A 99 25.56 -4.53 -17.09
N LYS A 100 25.31 -3.20 -17.09
CA LYS A 100 25.01 -2.41 -15.87
C LYS A 100 23.84 -2.98 -15.06
N TYR A 101 22.85 -3.58 -15.72
CA TYR A 101 21.62 -4.04 -15.08
C TYR A 101 21.48 -5.58 -15.06
N ARG A 102 22.47 -6.30 -15.58
CA ARG A 102 22.47 -7.76 -15.70
C ARG A 102 22.92 -8.43 -14.40
N LYS A 103 22.00 -8.58 -13.45
CA LYS A 103 22.26 -9.26 -12.17
C LYS A 103 20.98 -9.73 -11.50
N GLU A 104 21.13 -10.68 -10.58
CA GLU A 104 20.16 -10.90 -9.51
C GLU A 104 20.15 -9.70 -8.56
N SER A 105 19.00 -9.44 -7.92
CA SER A 105 18.85 -8.32 -7.02
C SER A 105 17.80 -8.57 -5.95
N GLU A 106 18.10 -8.18 -4.72
CA GLU A 106 17.15 -8.16 -3.60
C GLU A 106 15.97 -7.19 -3.84
N TRP A 107 16.14 -6.24 -4.77
CA TRP A 107 15.07 -5.32 -5.16
C TRP A 107 14.09 -5.95 -6.15
N ARG A 108 14.45 -7.05 -6.82
CA ARG A 108 13.58 -7.67 -7.81
C ARG A 108 12.56 -8.58 -7.13
N LYS A 109 11.28 -8.24 -7.21
CA LYS A 109 10.19 -9.13 -6.74
C LYS A 109 10.35 -10.51 -7.42
N PRO A 110 10.33 -11.63 -6.67
CA PRO A 110 9.69 -11.81 -5.35
C PRO A 110 10.51 -11.40 -4.12
N ASN A 111 11.74 -10.89 -4.26
CA ASN A 111 12.48 -10.39 -3.11
C ASN A 111 11.84 -9.10 -2.55
N PRO A 112 11.84 -8.90 -1.22
CA PRO A 112 11.11 -7.80 -0.58
C PRO A 112 11.88 -6.47 -0.54
N GLY A 113 13.08 -6.37 -1.14
CA GLY A 113 14.01 -5.26 -0.92
C GLY A 113 13.42 -3.87 -1.20
N MET A 114 12.55 -3.71 -2.20
CA MET A 114 11.87 -2.43 -2.43
C MET A 114 10.89 -2.05 -1.30
N LEU A 115 10.21 -3.03 -0.70
CA LEU A 115 9.28 -2.79 0.40
C LEU A 115 10.05 -2.48 1.70
N LEU A 116 11.16 -3.20 1.94
CA LEU A 116 12.02 -2.96 3.10
C LEU A 116 12.68 -1.58 3.04
N ALA A 117 13.24 -1.21 1.88
CA ALA A 117 13.82 0.13 1.69
C ALA A 117 12.79 1.24 1.95
N ALA A 118 11.59 1.08 1.38
CA ALA A 118 10.50 2.04 1.63
C ALA A 118 10.09 2.12 3.11
N SER A 119 10.14 0.99 3.83
CA SER A 119 9.84 0.95 5.26
C SER A 119 10.87 1.70 6.10
N GLU A 120 12.15 1.55 5.78
CA GLU A 120 13.24 2.30 6.41
C GLU A 120 13.16 3.80 6.08
N ASP A 121 13.01 4.14 4.80
CA ASP A 121 13.02 5.53 4.32
C ASP A 121 11.85 6.37 4.86
N MET A 122 10.73 5.73 5.21
CA MET A 122 9.46 6.40 5.50
C MET A 122 8.85 6.00 6.85
N ASP A 123 9.61 5.28 7.70
CA ASP A 123 9.17 4.77 9.02
C ASP A 123 7.83 4.02 8.93
N ILE A 124 7.74 3.00 8.08
CA ILE A 124 6.50 2.23 7.83
C ILE A 124 6.50 0.92 8.60
N ASP A 125 5.41 0.66 9.34
CA ASP A 125 5.11 -0.62 9.95
C ASP A 125 4.53 -1.57 8.89
N LEU A 126 5.37 -2.51 8.43
CA LEU A 126 5.01 -3.52 7.44
C LEU A 126 3.86 -4.43 7.90
N SER A 127 3.74 -4.69 9.21
CA SER A 127 2.69 -5.56 9.77
C SER A 127 1.27 -4.95 9.67
N GLN A 128 1.20 -3.63 9.59
CA GLN A 128 -0.03 -2.85 9.39
C GLN A 128 -0.23 -2.45 7.93
N SER A 129 0.66 -2.89 7.04
CA SER A 129 0.71 -2.51 5.63
C SER A 129 0.22 -3.63 4.71
N TRP A 130 -0.06 -3.24 3.46
CA TRP A 130 -0.60 -4.14 2.45
C TRP A 130 0.26 -4.11 1.19
N LYS A 131 0.38 -5.25 0.52
CA LYS A 131 0.89 -5.36 -0.84
C LYS A 131 -0.25 -5.78 -1.77
N ILE A 132 -0.49 -4.97 -2.79
CA ILE A 132 -1.49 -5.22 -3.84
C ILE A 132 -0.76 -5.37 -5.17
N GLY A 133 -1.01 -6.44 -5.90
CA GLY A 133 -0.43 -6.70 -7.21
C GLY A 133 -1.21 -7.75 -7.99
N ASP A 134 -0.83 -7.99 -9.24
CA ASP A 134 -1.53 -8.92 -10.14
C ASP A 134 -0.74 -10.23 -10.38
N SER A 135 0.49 -10.34 -9.87
CA SER A 135 1.34 -11.51 -10.06
C SER A 135 1.68 -12.24 -8.76
N SER A 136 2.04 -13.53 -8.86
CA SER A 136 2.51 -14.32 -7.71
C SER A 136 3.75 -13.73 -7.05
N ARG A 137 4.64 -13.09 -7.82
CA ARG A 137 5.85 -12.43 -7.31
C ARG A 137 5.50 -11.26 -6.39
N ASP A 138 4.40 -10.55 -6.65
CA ASP A 138 3.93 -9.49 -5.78
C ASP A 138 3.48 -10.01 -4.42
N ILE A 139 2.74 -11.11 -4.45
CA ILE A 139 2.25 -11.77 -3.25
C ILE A 139 3.43 -12.27 -2.43
N GLU A 140 4.37 -12.96 -3.05
CA GLU A 140 5.56 -13.45 -2.35
C GLU A 140 6.39 -12.32 -1.74
N ALA A 141 6.61 -11.22 -2.47
CA ALA A 141 7.33 -10.07 -1.94
C ALA A 141 6.61 -9.45 -0.73
N GLY A 142 5.28 -9.35 -0.79
CA GLY A 142 4.47 -8.86 0.32
C GLY A 142 4.56 -9.76 1.55
N LEU A 143 4.39 -11.07 1.37
CA LEU A 143 4.48 -12.05 2.45
C LEU A 143 5.88 -12.06 3.08
N ARG A 144 6.95 -12.05 2.28
CA ARG A 144 8.33 -12.01 2.76
C ARG A 144 8.66 -10.71 3.52
N ALA A 145 8.00 -9.61 3.18
CA ALA A 145 8.12 -8.34 3.90
C ALA A 145 7.26 -8.29 5.19
N GLY A 146 6.35 -9.25 5.40
CA GLY A 146 5.42 -9.24 6.54
C GLY A 146 4.15 -8.39 6.32
N CYS A 147 3.87 -7.99 5.08
CA CYS A 147 2.64 -7.30 4.71
C CYS A 147 1.49 -8.30 4.51
N LYS A 148 0.26 -7.82 4.66
CA LYS A 148 -0.92 -8.50 4.11
C LYS A 148 -0.95 -8.37 2.59
N THR A 149 -1.53 -9.34 1.90
CA THR A 149 -1.45 -9.42 0.44
C THR A 149 -2.81 -9.54 -0.22
N ILE A 150 -3.00 -8.77 -1.30
CA ILE A 150 -4.17 -8.85 -2.17
C ILE A 150 -3.69 -9.12 -3.59
N LEU A 151 -4.14 -10.24 -4.16
CA LEU A 151 -3.96 -10.54 -5.57
C LEU A 151 -5.14 -9.99 -6.37
N VAL A 152 -4.86 -9.06 -7.29
CA VAL A 152 -5.85 -8.50 -8.21
C VAL A 152 -5.93 -9.38 -9.45
N THR A 153 -7.00 -10.17 -9.58
CA THR A 153 -7.24 -11.06 -10.71
C THR A 153 -8.16 -10.38 -11.72
N ARG A 154 -7.60 -9.82 -12.80
CA ARG A 154 -8.40 -9.24 -13.88
C ARG A 154 -9.14 -10.34 -14.66
N MET A 155 -10.37 -10.08 -15.08
CA MET A 155 -11.20 -11.02 -15.87
C MET A 155 -10.76 -11.24 -17.33
N SER A 156 -9.58 -10.80 -17.79
CA SER A 156 -9.18 -10.88 -19.21
C SER A 156 -7.85 -11.58 -19.51
N ARG A 157 -7.97 -12.67 -20.30
CA ARG A 157 -7.06 -13.42 -21.21
C ARG A 157 -5.61 -13.77 -20.82
N TYR A 158 -4.95 -13.06 -19.93
CA TYR A 158 -3.70 -13.55 -19.35
C TYR A 158 -4.05 -14.51 -18.24
N LYS A 159 -3.70 -15.79 -18.42
CA LYS A 159 -3.79 -16.79 -17.36
C LYS A 159 -3.15 -16.20 -16.12
N THR A 160 -3.95 -15.88 -15.11
CA THR A 160 -3.44 -15.85 -13.74
C THR A 160 -2.74 -17.19 -13.57
N THR A 161 -1.42 -17.20 -13.44
CA THR A 161 -0.68 -18.36 -12.98
C THR A 161 -1.08 -18.58 -11.53
N LEU A 162 -2.26 -19.17 -11.37
CA LEU A 162 -2.80 -19.77 -10.17
C LEU A 162 -3.04 -21.21 -10.58
N GLY A 163 -2.14 -22.09 -10.19
CA GLY A 163 -2.27 -23.51 -10.51
C GLY A 163 -1.05 -24.37 -10.23
N LYS A 164 0.06 -23.80 -9.76
CA LYS A 164 1.19 -24.61 -9.29
C LYS A 164 1.09 -24.82 -7.77
N PRO A 165 1.34 -26.04 -7.25
CA PRO A 165 1.25 -26.33 -5.81
C PRO A 165 2.10 -25.40 -4.93
N ASP A 166 3.22 -24.92 -5.45
CA ASP A 166 4.21 -24.11 -4.72
C ASP A 166 4.02 -22.59 -4.88
N GLU A 167 2.91 -22.13 -5.48
CA GLU A 167 2.65 -20.70 -5.61
C GLU A 167 2.26 -20.05 -4.26
N PRO A 168 2.77 -18.84 -3.98
CA PRO A 168 2.43 -18.10 -2.76
C PRO A 168 0.93 -17.85 -2.69
N LYS A 169 0.31 -18.21 -1.56
CA LYS A 169 -1.12 -17.99 -1.34
C LYS A 169 -1.35 -16.57 -0.85
N PRO A 170 -2.11 -15.73 -1.57
CA PRO A 170 -2.44 -14.40 -1.06
C PRO A 170 -3.42 -14.50 0.11
N ASP A 171 -3.37 -13.52 1.02
CA ASP A 171 -4.35 -13.42 2.10
C ASP A 171 -5.77 -13.18 1.54
N TYR A 172 -5.86 -12.39 0.47
CA TYR A 172 -7.11 -12.07 -0.20
C TYR A 172 -6.96 -11.99 -1.73
N LYS A 173 -8.09 -12.07 -2.43
CA LYS A 173 -8.18 -11.85 -3.87
C LYS A 173 -9.22 -10.78 -4.15
N SER A 174 -9.03 -10.03 -5.22
CA SER A 174 -10.02 -9.09 -5.74
C SER A 174 -10.01 -9.07 -7.26
N VAL A 175 -11.08 -8.65 -7.92
CA VAL A 175 -11.14 -8.54 -9.38
C VAL A 175 -10.69 -7.16 -9.90
N ASN A 176 -10.60 -6.17 -9.01
CA ASN A 176 -10.13 -4.82 -9.29
C ASN A 176 -9.69 -4.09 -8.00
N MET A 177 -9.20 -2.84 -8.17
CA MET A 177 -8.77 -2.00 -7.05
C MET A 177 -9.93 -1.58 -6.13
N LYS A 178 -11.13 -1.34 -6.65
CA LYS A 178 -12.29 -0.99 -5.83
C LYS A 178 -12.64 -2.09 -4.82
N GLU A 179 -12.63 -3.34 -5.25
CA GLU A 179 -12.85 -4.48 -4.35
C GLU A 179 -11.69 -4.65 -3.36
N ALA A 180 -10.43 -4.45 -3.79
CA ALA A 180 -9.29 -4.46 -2.87
C ALA A 180 -9.46 -3.43 -1.74
N VAL A 181 -9.91 -2.21 -2.06
CA VAL A 181 -10.21 -1.17 -1.05
C VAL A 181 -11.33 -1.60 -0.11
N ASN A 182 -12.39 -2.24 -0.62
CA ASN A 182 -13.48 -2.73 0.23
C ASN A 182 -13.00 -3.79 1.24
N ILE A 183 -12.11 -4.69 0.83
CA ILE A 183 -11.48 -5.68 1.72
C ILE A 183 -10.70 -4.96 2.84
N ILE A 184 -9.87 -3.98 2.48
CA ILE A 184 -9.07 -3.21 3.45
C ILE A 184 -9.97 -2.42 4.41
N LYS A 185 -11.08 -1.84 3.93
CA LYS A 185 -12.08 -1.16 4.77
C LYS A 185 -12.70 -2.09 5.79
N GLN A 186 -13.11 -3.29 5.38
CA GLN A 186 -13.70 -4.28 6.29
C GLN A 186 -12.69 -4.73 7.35
N TYR A 187 -11.44 -4.95 6.95
CA TYR A 187 -10.36 -5.27 7.87
C TYR A 187 -10.08 -4.14 8.87
N HIS A 188 -10.05 -2.90 8.38
CA HIS A 188 -9.79 -1.72 9.21
C HIS A 188 -10.87 -1.49 10.26
N ARG A 189 -12.16 -1.66 9.90
CA ARG A 189 -13.29 -1.59 10.85
C ARG A 189 -13.18 -2.66 11.92
N SER A 190 -12.98 -3.91 11.52
CA SER A 190 -12.87 -5.04 12.44
C SER A 190 -11.70 -4.88 13.42
N SER A 191 -10.57 -4.36 12.95
CA SER A 191 -9.38 -4.12 13.79
C SER A 191 -9.60 -2.97 14.78
N ASN A 192 -10.33 -1.92 14.38
CA ASN A 192 -10.69 -0.83 15.28
C ASN A 192 -11.72 -1.27 16.33
N ASP A 193 -12.72 -2.07 15.96
CA ASP A 193 -13.71 -2.60 16.89
C ASP A 193 -13.05 -3.45 17.98
N VAL A 194 -12.05 -4.26 17.62
CA VAL A 194 -11.25 -5.03 18.59
C VAL A 194 -10.43 -4.09 19.49
N LYS A 195 -9.79 -3.07 18.95
CA LYS A 195 -9.04 -2.08 19.76
C LYS A 195 -9.93 -1.32 20.73
N VAL A 196 -11.14 -0.93 20.32
CA VAL A 196 -12.11 -0.25 21.21
C VAL A 196 -12.54 -1.18 22.36
N ARG A 197 -12.73 -2.47 22.10
CA ARG A 197 -13.11 -3.46 23.12
C ARG A 197 -12.01 -3.77 24.14
N ILE A 198 -10.73 -3.57 23.79
CA ILE A 198 -9.57 -3.90 24.65
C ILE A 198 -9.08 -2.68 25.45
N GLN A 199 -9.60 -1.46 25.22
CA GLN A 199 -9.24 -0.31 26.05
C GLN A 199 -9.73 -0.51 27.49
N PRO A 200 -8.87 -0.35 28.52
CA PRO A 200 -9.30 -0.44 29.90
C PRO A 200 -10.36 0.63 30.16
N VAL A 201 -11.50 0.24 30.74
CA VAL A 201 -12.47 1.18 31.28
C VAL A 201 -11.74 1.97 32.38
N THR A 202 -11.40 3.22 32.11
CA THR A 202 -10.87 4.11 33.14
C THR A 202 -11.94 4.28 34.21
N GLU A 203 -11.61 3.94 35.45
CA GLU A 203 -12.50 4.00 36.61
C GLU A 203 -13.22 5.37 36.68
N PRO A 204 -14.53 5.40 36.96
CA PRO A 204 -15.23 6.66 37.14
C PRO A 204 -14.67 7.39 38.36
N LYS A 205 -14.24 8.64 38.16
CA LYS A 205 -13.86 9.54 39.26
C LYS A 205 -15.05 9.70 40.20
N VAL A 206 -14.94 9.11 41.40
CA VAL A 206 -15.84 9.36 42.52
C VAL A 206 -15.70 10.82 42.91
N GLN A 207 -16.71 11.65 42.57
CA GLN A 207 -16.84 12.98 43.15
C GLN A 207 -17.31 12.82 44.59
N THR A 208 -16.40 12.97 45.54
CA THR A 208 -16.74 13.14 46.95
C THR A 208 -17.48 14.45 47.12
N VAL A 209 -18.78 14.34 47.39
CA VAL A 209 -19.65 15.44 47.82
C VAL A 209 -19.20 15.80 49.23
N THR A 210 -18.58 16.97 49.41
CA THR A 210 -18.31 17.50 50.74
C THR A 210 -19.61 18.05 51.31
N GLU A 211 -20.05 17.43 52.40
CA GLU A 211 -21.20 17.81 53.21
C GLU A 211 -21.09 19.28 53.69
N THR A 212 -22.19 20.00 53.53
CA THR A 212 -22.45 21.30 54.13
C THR A 212 -22.76 21.14 55.62
N GLU A 213 -21.94 21.71 56.49
CA GLU A 213 -22.31 21.96 57.89
C GLU A 213 -23.25 23.17 58.02
N PRO A 214 -24.30 23.10 58.87
CA PRO A 214 -25.09 24.28 59.23
C PRO A 214 -25.05 24.54 60.74
N GLN A 215 -24.56 25.69 61.23
CA GLN A 215 -24.99 26.40 62.47
C GLN A 215 -24.48 27.86 62.40
N SER A 216 -25.26 28.95 62.44
CA SER A 216 -26.25 29.47 63.41
C SER A 216 -25.65 30.24 64.61
N LYS A 217 -26.09 31.51 64.76
CA LYS A 217 -25.98 32.48 65.91
C LYS A 217 -24.70 33.34 65.90
N ARG A 218 -24.68 34.65 66.18
CA ARG A 218 -25.60 35.59 66.89
C ARG A 218 -25.15 37.06 66.61
N ASN A 219 -26.09 38.00 66.68
CA ASN A 219 -25.92 39.46 66.73
C ASN A 219 -24.94 39.91 67.84
N THR A 220 -24.19 41.02 67.65
CA THR A 220 -24.24 42.24 68.49
C THR A 220 -23.55 43.45 67.83
N GLU A 221 -24.05 44.64 68.19
CA GLU A 221 -23.76 46.04 67.85
C GLU A 221 -22.29 46.50 67.77
N LEU A 222 -21.97 47.40 66.82
CA LEU A 222 -21.74 48.85 66.99
C LEU A 222 -21.41 49.51 65.63
#